data_AF-Q2UCJ3-F1
#
_entry.id   AF-Q2UCJ3-F1
#
_cell.length_a   1.000
_cell.length_b   1.000
_cell.length_c   1.000
_cell.angle_alpha   90.00
_cell.angle_beta   90.00
_cell.angle_gamma   90.00
#
_symmetry.space_group_name_H-M   'P 1'
#
loop_
_entity.id
_entity.type
_entity.pdbx_description
1 polymer ?
#
loop_
_entity_poly.entity_id
_entity_poly.type
_entity_poly.pdbx_seq_one_letter_code
_entity_poly.pdbx_strand_id
1 'polypeptide(L)'
;MKIDLLNLRCKAVQAINDALKYQPPDRVNDALIGAIAKMGSYEAMYGDMASYSVHMRGLTRAVGMRGGLSMLGLNGLLRRIVVWIDRNAAFLHGSALYYPGATFAPAWDQELIGSSLFFILPPVFFHSPVDDRNVALTS
;
A
#
# COMPACT_ATOMS: atom_id res chain seq x y z
N MET A 1 -9.13 25.63 13.16
CA MET A 1 -9.87 25.00 12.05
C MET A 1 -10.12 23.54 12.41
N LYS A 2 -11.37 23.16 12.71
CA LYS A 2 -11.70 21.76 13.06
C LYS A 2 -11.83 20.99 11.74
N ILE A 3 -10.90 20.08 11.48
CA ILE A 3 -10.96 19.21 10.30
C ILE A 3 -12.02 18.15 10.61
N ASP A 4 -13.10 18.14 9.82
CA ASP A 4 -14.10 17.08 9.84
C ASP A 4 -13.60 15.90 8.99
N LEU A 5 -13.55 14.72 9.58
CA LEU A 5 -13.08 13.49 8.95
C LEU A 5 -13.91 13.14 7.71
N LEU A 6 -15.23 13.40 7.76
CA LEU A 6 -16.12 13.19 6.61
C LEU A 6 -15.75 14.11 5.44
N ASN A 7 -15.46 15.38 5.74
CA ASN A 7 -15.01 16.34 4.74
C ASN A 7 -13.66 15.94 4.12
N LEU A 8 -12.71 15.47 4.93
CA LEU A 8 -11.42 15.00 4.45
C LEU A 8 -11.56 13.77 3.53
N ARG A 9 -12.41 12.80 3.91
CA ARG A 9 -12.74 11.63 3.09
C ARG A 9 -13.33 12.05 1.74
N CYS A 10 -14.32 12.95 1.74
CA CYS A 10 -14.93 13.46 0.51
C CYS A 10 -13.91 14.14 -0.40
N LYS A 11 -13.06 15.02 0.16
CA LYS A 11 -12.00 15.71 -0.59
C LYS A 11 -10.98 14.73 -1.17
N ALA A 12 -10.60 13.69 -0.43
CA ALA A 12 -9.67 12.67 -0.91
C ALA A 12 -10.25 11.89 -2.10
N VAL A 13 -11.53 11.48 -2.02
CA VAL A 13 -12.22 10.80 -3.14
C VAL A 13 -12.34 11.71 -4.36
N GLN A 14 -12.71 12.98 -4.17
CA GLN A 14 -12.77 13.97 -5.25
C GLN A 14 -11.41 14.15 -5.93
N ALA A 15 -10.34 14.32 -5.15
CA ALA A 15 -8.99 14.46 -5.68
C ALA A 15 -8.53 13.23 -6.48
N ILE A 16 -8.86 12.01 -6.02
CA ILE A 16 -8.58 10.78 -6.76
C ILE A 16 -9.35 10.75 -8.09
N ASN A 17 -10.63 11.11 -8.07
CA ASN A 17 -11.46 11.13 -9.28
C ASN A 17 -10.97 12.17 -10.29
N ASP A 18 -10.57 13.35 -9.83
CA ASP A 18 -9.97 14.38 -10.68
C ASP A 18 -8.65 13.90 -11.27
N ALA A 19 -7.77 13.31 -10.45
CA ALA A 19 -6.50 12.76 -10.91
C ALA A 19 -6.70 11.65 -11.96
N LEU A 20 -7.71 10.80 -11.81
CA LEU A 20 -8.08 9.78 -12.80
C LEU A 20 -8.59 10.39 -14.10
N LYS A 21 -9.37 11.47 -14.03
CA LYS A 21 -9.93 12.14 -15.20
C LYS A 21 -8.86 12.78 -16.09
N TYR A 22 -7.83 13.35 -15.48
CA TYR A 22 -6.77 14.07 -16.19
C TYR A 22 -5.53 13.22 -16.47
N GLN A 23 -5.47 11.98 -15.97
CA GLN A 23 -4.36 11.08 -16.28
C GLN A 23 -4.50 10.47 -17.67
N PRO A 24 -3.39 10.35 -18.41
CA PRO A 24 -3.35 9.53 -19.62
C PRO A 24 -3.78 8.09 -19.28
N PRO A 25 -4.64 7.46 -20.10
CA PRO A 25 -5.15 6.11 -19.84
C PRO A 25 -4.05 5.03 -19.83
N ASP A 26 -2.84 5.36 -20.27
CA ASP A 26 -1.65 4.51 -20.30
C ASP A 26 -0.65 4.80 -19.16
N ARG A 27 -0.88 5.83 -18.32
CA ARG A 27 0.07 6.23 -17.27
C ARG A 27 -0.62 6.58 -15.96
N VAL A 28 -0.92 5.55 -15.17
CA VAL A 28 -1.19 5.70 -13.75
C VAL A 28 0.13 5.86 -12.99
N ASN A 29 0.29 6.96 -12.27
CA ASN A 29 1.48 7.20 -11.45
C ASN A 29 1.39 6.56 -10.04
N ASP A 30 2.54 6.37 -9.41
CA ASP A 30 2.65 5.73 -8.10
C ASP A 30 1.94 6.52 -6.98
N ALA A 31 1.86 7.84 -7.10
CA ALA A 31 1.16 8.70 -6.14
C ALA A 31 -0.35 8.42 -6.13
N LEU A 32 -0.97 8.26 -7.31
CA LEU A 32 -2.39 7.93 -7.42
C LEU A 32 -2.68 6.51 -6.91
N ILE A 33 -1.82 5.55 -7.23
CA ILE A 33 -1.90 4.18 -6.68
C ILE A 33 -1.85 4.23 -5.15
N GLY A 34 -0.90 5.01 -4.59
CA GLY A 34 -0.79 5.22 -3.15
C GLY A 34 -2.03 5.87 -2.53
N ALA A 35 -2.63 6.86 -3.20
CA ALA A 35 -3.85 7.52 -2.73
C ALA A 35 -5.04 6.54 -2.70
N ILE A 36 -5.24 5.75 -3.76
CA ILE A 36 -6.30 4.73 -3.80
C ILE A 36 -6.08 3.68 -2.71
N ALA A 37 -4.84 3.19 -2.57
CA ALA A 37 -4.49 2.24 -1.52
C ALA A 37 -4.79 2.81 -0.13
N LYS A 38 -4.41 4.07 0.12
CA LYS A 38 -4.66 4.72 1.40
C LYS A 38 -6.16 4.84 1.71
N MET A 39 -6.98 5.14 0.70
CA MET A 39 -8.44 5.15 0.88
C MET A 39 -9.00 3.75 1.15
N GLY A 40 -8.48 2.71 0.49
CA GLY A 40 -8.80 1.32 0.85
C GLY A 40 -8.49 1.01 2.32
N SER A 41 -7.31 1.37 2.80
CA SER A 41 -6.95 1.23 4.22
C SER A 41 -7.91 2.00 5.15
N TYR A 42 -8.33 3.21 4.77
CA TYR A 42 -9.28 3.98 5.55
C TYR A 42 -10.64 3.27 5.65
N GLU A 43 -11.18 2.79 4.52
CA GLU A 43 -12.48 2.09 4.52
C GLU A 43 -12.41 0.76 5.29
N ALA A 44 -11.29 0.04 5.21
CA ALA A 44 -11.11 -1.19 5.98
C ALA A 44 -11.11 -0.95 7.50
N MET A 45 -10.65 0.22 7.96
CA MET A 45 -10.55 0.53 9.40
C MET A 45 -11.79 1.24 9.95
N TYR A 46 -12.40 2.13 9.17
CA TYR A 46 -13.42 3.07 9.65
C TYR A 46 -14.71 3.06 8.82
N GLY A 47 -14.70 2.40 7.66
CA GLY A 47 -15.81 2.36 6.73
C GLY A 47 -16.50 1.00 6.73
N ASP A 48 -16.94 0.59 5.54
CA ASP A 48 -17.61 -0.68 5.30
C ASP A 48 -16.91 -1.47 4.18
N MET A 49 -17.17 -2.78 4.15
CA MET A 49 -16.51 -3.68 3.20
C MET A 49 -16.93 -3.47 1.73
N ALA A 50 -18.10 -2.87 1.46
CA ALA A 50 -18.48 -2.53 0.10
C ALA A 50 -17.66 -1.34 -0.40
N SER A 51 -17.50 -0.30 0.42
CA SER A 51 -16.62 0.84 0.15
C SER A 51 -15.15 0.41 -0.02
N TYR A 52 -14.65 -0.45 0.88
CA TYR A 52 -13.33 -1.06 0.75
C TYR A 52 -13.15 -1.79 -0.60
N SER A 53 -14.12 -2.62 -0.99
CA SER A 53 -14.07 -3.37 -2.24
C SER A 53 -14.04 -2.48 -3.48
N VAL A 54 -14.73 -1.33 -3.46
CA VAL A 54 -14.65 -0.33 -4.53
C VAL A 54 -13.21 0.17 -4.71
N HIS A 55 -12.56 0.57 -3.61
CA HIS A 55 -11.18 1.04 -3.66
C HIS A 55 -10.21 -0.06 -4.08
N MET A 56 -10.38 -1.29 -3.60
CA MET A 56 -9.48 -2.39 -3.95
C MET A 56 -9.62 -2.85 -5.40
N ARG A 57 -10.83 -2.84 -5.96
CA ARG A 57 -11.02 -3.07 -7.41
C ARG A 57 -10.36 -1.97 -8.23
N GLY A 58 -10.53 -0.72 -7.84
CA GLY A 58 -9.85 0.43 -8.46
C GLY A 58 -8.33 0.31 -8.37
N LEU A 59 -7.81 -0.07 -7.21
CA LEU A 59 -6.39 -0.28 -6.95
C LEU A 59 -5.82 -1.41 -7.82
N THR A 60 -6.52 -2.54 -7.91
CA THR A 60 -6.10 -3.69 -8.71
C THR A 60 -5.98 -3.30 -10.18
N ARG A 61 -6.95 -2.54 -10.70
CA ARG A 61 -6.88 -1.99 -12.07
C ARG A 61 -5.71 -1.04 -12.24
N ALA A 62 -5.52 -0.10 -11.31
CA ALA A 62 -4.45 0.89 -11.35
C ALA A 62 -3.05 0.24 -11.33
N VAL A 63 -2.86 -0.77 -10.47
CA VAL A 63 -1.64 -1.58 -10.40
C VAL A 63 -1.42 -2.36 -11.70
N GLY A 64 -2.49 -2.94 -12.28
CA GLY A 64 -2.43 -3.61 -13.58
C GLY A 64 -1.97 -2.69 -14.70
N MET A 65 -2.49 -1.46 -14.76
CA MET A 65 -2.08 -0.43 -15.74
C MET A 65 -0.62 0.01 -15.56
N ARG A 66 -0.08 -0.09 -14.34
CA ARG A 66 1.34 0.17 -14.05
C ARG A 66 2.27 -0.99 -14.45
N GLY A 67 1.72 -2.13 -14.88
CA GLY A 67 2.49 -3.34 -15.23
C GLY A 67 2.61 -4.35 -14.07
N GLY A 68 1.80 -4.20 -13.02
CA GLY A 68 1.77 -5.11 -11.87
C GLY A 68 2.56 -4.61 -10.65
N LEU A 69 2.47 -5.37 -9.55
CA LEU A 69 3.05 -4.99 -8.25
C LEU A 69 4.57 -4.77 -8.31
N SER A 70 5.28 -5.51 -9.17
CA SER A 70 6.74 -5.40 -9.34
C SER A 70 7.19 -4.11 -10.04
N MET A 71 6.27 -3.45 -10.76
CA MET A 71 6.55 -2.22 -11.50
C MET A 71 6.23 -0.95 -10.68
N LEU A 72 5.75 -1.11 -9.45
CA LEU A 72 5.47 -0.01 -8.55
C LEU A 72 6.78 0.63 -8.06
N GLY A 73 6.81 1.96 -8.05
CA GLY A 73 8.00 2.72 -7.65
C GLY A 73 8.24 2.76 -6.14
N LEU A 74 8.95 3.81 -5.71
CA LEU A 74 9.37 4.04 -4.32
C LEU A 74 10.22 2.88 -3.75
N ASN A 75 11.11 2.30 -4.58
CA ASN A 75 12.01 1.20 -4.19
C ASN A 75 11.27 0.03 -3.50
N GLY A 76 10.11 -0.33 -4.06
CA GLY A 76 9.26 -1.42 -3.56
C GLY A 76 8.43 -1.07 -2.32
N LEU A 77 8.55 0.14 -1.76
CA LEU A 77 7.73 0.58 -0.63
C LEU A 77 6.24 0.54 -0.99
N LEU A 78 5.87 1.01 -2.19
CA LEU A 78 4.46 1.05 -2.59
C LEU A 78 3.86 -0.35 -2.70
N ARG A 79 4.63 -1.34 -3.21
CA ARG A 79 4.23 -2.75 -3.18
C ARG A 79 3.99 -3.25 -1.76
N ARG A 80 4.91 -2.95 -0.82
CA ARG A 80 4.76 -3.34 0.58
C ARG A 80 3.48 -2.76 1.19
N ILE A 81 3.18 -1.49 0.91
CA ILE A 81 1.95 -0.82 1.37
C ILE A 81 0.71 -1.52 0.81
N VAL A 82 0.65 -1.74 -0.52
CA VAL A 82 -0.52 -2.37 -1.17
C VAL A 82 -0.77 -3.78 -0.61
N VAL A 83 0.27 -4.61 -0.52
CA VAL A 83 0.17 -5.98 0.01
C VAL A 83 -0.20 -5.98 1.48
N TRP A 84 0.33 -5.03 2.27
CA TRP A 84 -0.01 -4.91 3.69
C TRP A 84 -1.49 -4.58 3.89
N ILE A 85 -2.03 -3.62 3.13
CA ILE A 85 -3.44 -3.21 3.22
C ILE A 85 -4.36 -4.39 2.89
N ASP A 86 -4.08 -5.09 1.79
CA ASP A 86 -4.88 -6.24 1.36
C ASP A 86 -4.91 -7.35 2.42
N ARG A 87 -3.73 -7.74 2.92
CA ARG A 87 -3.61 -8.76 3.98
C ARG A 87 -4.24 -8.32 5.29
N ASN A 88 -4.07 -7.06 5.68
CA ASN A 88 -4.62 -6.55 6.93
C ASN A 88 -6.16 -6.55 6.90
N ALA A 89 -6.77 -6.09 5.81
CA ALA A 89 -8.21 -6.13 5.65
C ALA A 89 -8.76 -7.56 5.53
N ALA A 90 -8.07 -8.46 4.83
CA ALA A 90 -8.43 -9.87 4.76
C ALA A 90 -8.43 -10.52 6.15
N PHE A 91 -7.42 -10.23 6.96
CA PHE A 91 -7.33 -10.71 8.35
C PHE A 91 -8.43 -10.11 9.24
N LEU A 92 -8.62 -8.79 9.21
CA LEU A 92 -9.60 -8.10 10.06
C LEU A 92 -11.04 -8.52 9.77
N HIS A 93 -11.36 -8.75 8.49
CA HIS A 93 -12.75 -8.96 8.04
C HIS A 93 -13.04 -10.39 7.57
N GLY A 94 -12.08 -11.31 7.69
CA GLY A 94 -12.23 -12.70 7.22
C GLY A 94 -12.51 -12.78 5.71
N SER A 95 -11.96 -11.87 4.92
CA SER A 95 -12.22 -11.77 3.48
C SER A 95 -11.09 -12.37 2.63
N ALA A 96 -11.37 -12.65 1.35
CA ALA A 96 -10.36 -13.12 0.42
C ALA A 96 -9.36 -12.01 0.06
N LEU A 97 -8.12 -12.40 -0.22
CA LEU A 97 -7.07 -11.50 -0.69
C LEU A 97 -7.32 -11.07 -2.14
N TYR A 98 -7.08 -9.79 -2.45
CA TYR A 98 -7.04 -9.28 -3.83
C TYR A 98 -5.72 -9.65 -4.53
N TYR A 99 -4.64 -9.84 -3.78
CA TYR A 99 -3.32 -10.23 -4.29
C TYR A 99 -2.86 -11.57 -3.68
N PRO A 100 -3.52 -12.70 -4.02
CA PRO A 100 -3.14 -14.01 -3.51
C PRO A 100 -1.71 -14.36 -3.93
N GLY A 101 -0.92 -14.88 -2.98
CA GLY A 101 0.49 -15.22 -3.21
C GLY A 101 1.46 -14.04 -3.26
N ALA A 102 0.98 -12.79 -3.28
CA ALA A 102 1.87 -11.63 -3.24
C ALA A 102 2.52 -11.49 -1.87
N THR A 103 3.82 -11.21 -1.85
CA THR A 103 4.65 -11.03 -0.65
C THR A 103 5.13 -9.58 -0.53
N PHE A 104 5.67 -9.18 0.63
CA PHE A 104 6.16 -7.81 0.84
C PHE A 104 7.38 -7.47 -0.02
N ALA A 105 8.26 -8.46 -0.25
CA ALA A 105 9.46 -8.35 -1.08
C ALA A 105 9.35 -9.24 -2.33
N PRO A 106 9.94 -8.87 -3.48
CA PRO A 106 9.94 -9.73 -4.66
C PRO A 106 10.59 -11.08 -4.31
N ALA A 107 10.33 -12.12 -5.10
CA ALA A 107 10.81 -13.48 -4.83
C ALA A 107 12.33 -13.59 -4.56
N TRP A 108 13.12 -12.65 -5.10
CA TRP A 108 14.57 -12.58 -4.95
C TRP A 108 15.08 -11.84 -3.69
N ASP A 109 14.21 -11.14 -2.97
CA ASP A 109 14.53 -10.39 -1.72
C ASP A 109 13.97 -11.08 -0.46
N GLN A 110 13.49 -12.32 -0.60
CA GLN A 110 12.72 -12.99 0.44
C GLN A 110 13.56 -13.47 1.65
N GLU A 111 14.89 -13.44 1.56
CA GLU A 111 15.83 -13.99 2.56
C GLU A 111 15.97 -13.17 3.84
N LEU A 112 15.50 -11.91 3.89
CA LEU A 112 15.79 -11.00 5.00
C LEU A 112 14.59 -10.62 5.89
N ILE A 113 13.40 -11.19 5.69
CA ILE A 113 12.20 -10.75 6.42
C ILE A 113 11.56 -11.91 7.16
N GLY A 114 12.08 -12.15 8.37
CA GLY A 114 11.55 -13.10 9.33
C GLY A 114 10.07 -12.91 9.65
N SER A 115 9.43 -14.05 9.83
CA SER A 115 8.02 -14.36 9.94
C SER A 115 7.24 -13.58 11.02
N SER A 116 6.00 -13.23 10.67
CA SER A 116 4.81 -13.27 11.55
C SER A 116 4.60 -12.23 12.66
N LEU A 117 5.44 -11.20 12.85
CA LEU A 117 5.19 -10.18 13.90
C LEU A 117 4.82 -8.77 13.40
N PHE A 118 4.68 -8.54 12.09
CA PHE A 118 4.47 -7.20 11.51
C PHE A 118 3.02 -6.71 11.40
N PHE A 119 2.08 -7.30 12.15
CA PHE A 119 0.65 -7.12 11.88
C PHE A 119 -0.02 -5.87 12.47
N ILE A 120 0.68 -4.97 13.19
CA ILE A 120 -0.02 -3.89 13.91
C ILE A 120 0.53 -2.46 13.68
N LEU A 121 1.67 -2.23 13.00
CA LEU A 121 2.20 -0.85 12.87
C LEU A 121 2.28 -0.34 11.42
N PRO A 122 1.90 0.94 11.17
CA PRO A 122 2.03 1.57 9.86
C PRO A 122 3.51 1.65 9.42
N PRO A 123 3.80 1.78 8.11
CA PRO A 123 5.15 1.65 7.55
C PRO A 123 6.15 2.74 7.94
N VAL A 124 5.80 3.67 8.85
CA VAL A 124 6.61 4.86 9.16
C VAL A 124 7.79 4.58 10.12
N PHE A 125 7.92 3.37 10.67
CA PHE A 125 8.93 3.06 11.68
C PHE A 125 10.10 2.17 11.22
N PHE A 126 10.22 1.87 9.92
CA PHE A 126 11.40 1.17 9.41
C PHE A 126 12.55 2.16 9.15
N HIS A 127 13.23 2.59 10.20
CA HIS A 127 14.64 2.97 10.09
C HIS A 127 15.45 1.69 10.31
N SER A 128 16.10 1.20 9.26
CA SER A 128 17.05 0.09 9.38
C SER A 128 18.23 0.56 10.22
N PRO A 129 18.62 -0.14 11.31
CA PRO A 129 19.92 0.12 11.90
C PRO A 129 20.92 -0.42 10.88
N VAL A 130 21.61 0.49 10.20
CA VAL A 130 22.86 0.15 9.53
C VAL A 130 23.78 -0.42 10.61
N ASP A 131 24.25 -1.64 10.38
CA ASP A 131 25.14 -2.39 11.24
C ASP A 131 26.52 -1.72 11.27
N ASP A 132 26.73 -0.79 12.21
CA ASP A 132 28.03 -0.16 12.49
C ASP A 132 28.96 -1.07 13.32
N ARG A 133 28.86 -2.40 13.18
CA ARG A 133 29.76 -3.35 13.88
C ARG A 133 30.63 -4.19 12.96
N ASN A 134 31.17 -3.59 11.90
CA ASN A 134 32.27 -4.22 11.13
C ASN A 134 33.26 -3.24 10.47
N VAL A 135 33.67 -2.19 11.18
CA VAL A 135 34.88 -1.41 10.82
C VAL A 135 35.73 -1.16 12.06
N ALA A 136 36.37 -2.21 12.57
CA ALA A 136 37.60 -2.12 13.34
C ALA A 136 38.13 -3.54 13.55
N LEU A 137 38.98 -4.02 12.65
CA LEU A 137 40.07 -4.99 12.91
C LEU A 137 40.80 -5.27 11.57
N THR A 138 41.44 -4.24 11.02
CA THR A 138 42.59 -4.39 10.11
C THR A 138 43.52 -3.21 10.34
N SER A 139 44.50 -3.37 11.23
CA SER A 139 45.86 -2.79 11.23
C SER A 139 46.56 -3.15 12.53
#